data_AF-A0A2E5FK03-F1
#
_entry.id   AF-A0A2E5FK03-F1
#
_cell.length_a   1.000
_cell.length_b   1.000
_cell.length_c   1.000
_cell.angle_alpha   90.00
_cell.angle_beta   90.00
_cell.angle_gamma   90.00
#
_symmetry.space_group_name_H-M   'P 1'
#
loop_
_entity.id
_entity.type
_entity.pdbx_description
1 polymer ?
#
loop_
_entity_poly.entity_id
_entity_poly.type
_entity_poly.pdbx_seq_one_letter_code
_entity_poly.pdbx_strand_id
1 'polypeptide(L)' 'MTIDATISKQALDEALEQFPEFVKFQPRIEWRPLMKGGAFVVAYQKHPPRDLPNTWDFQNFYVKGYKRLAQVS' A
#
# COMPACT_ATOMS: atom_id res chain seq x y z
N MET A 1 -10.21 -8.87 8.18
CA MET A 1 -10.18 -9.00 6.71
C MET A 1 -8.82 -9.52 6.32
N THR A 2 -8.76 -10.55 5.49
CA THR A 2 -7.49 -11.11 5.00
C THR A 2 -7.09 -10.37 3.73
N ILE A 3 -5.83 -9.95 3.64
CA ILE A 3 -5.27 -9.35 2.44
C ILE A 3 -4.94 -10.47 1.45
N ASP A 4 -5.40 -10.35 0.21
CA ASP A 4 -5.00 -11.26 -0.86
C ASP A 4 -3.58 -10.92 -1.31
N ALA A 5 -2.64 -11.85 -1.13
CA ALA A 5 -1.23 -11.64 -1.43
C ALA A 5 -0.96 -11.45 -2.93
N THR A 6 -1.75 -12.07 -3.80
CA THR A 6 -1.61 -11.95 -5.26
C THR A 6 -2.05 -10.55 -5.70
N ILE A 7 -3.21 -10.11 -5.21
CA ILE A 7 -3.74 -8.78 -5.51
C ILE A 7 -2.85 -7.68 -4.90
N SER A 8 -2.37 -7.89 -3.67
CA SER A 8 -1.40 -6.99 -3.03
C SER A 8 -0.12 -6.87 -3.84
N LYS A 9 0.42 -7.98 -4.34
CA LYS A 9 1.62 -7.95 -5.17
C LYS A 9 1.38 -7.20 -6.48
N GLN A 10 0.29 -7.46 -7.18
CA GLN A 10 -0.03 -6.77 -8.42
C GLN A 10 -0.21 -5.26 -8.21
N ALA A 11 -0.96 -4.85 -7.18
CA ALA A 11 -1.11 -3.44 -6.84
C ALA A 11 0.21 -2.79 -6.42
N LEU A 12 1.12 -3.55 -5.82
CA LEU A 12 2.45 -3.07 -5.46
C LEU A 12 3.31 -2.87 -6.71
N ASP A 13 3.31 -3.84 -7.63
CA ASP A 13 4.09 -3.76 -8.87
C ASP A 13 3.64 -2.52 -9.68
N GLU A 14 2.33 -2.27 -9.81
CA GLU A 14 1.78 -1.05 -10.43
C GLU A 14 2.25 0.23 -9.71
N ALA A 15 2.30 0.22 -8.37
CA ALA A 15 2.75 1.37 -7.59
C ALA A 15 4.26 1.61 -7.72
N LEU A 16 5.06 0.54 -7.81
CA LEU A 16 6.52 0.62 -7.96
C LEU A 16 6.93 1.03 -9.38
N GLU A 17 6.10 0.80 -10.40
CA GLU A 17 6.31 1.36 -11.74
C GLU A 17 6.26 2.89 -11.74
N GLN A 18 5.38 3.49 -10.93
CA GLN A 18 5.27 4.95 -10.82
C GLN A 18 6.20 5.55 -9.76
N PHE A 19 6.48 4.80 -8.68
CA PHE A 19 7.28 5.26 -7.54
C PHE A 19 8.38 4.24 -7.20
N PRO A 20 9.37 4.05 -8.09
CA PRO A 20 10.42 3.03 -7.92
C PRO A 20 11.28 3.25 -6.67
N GLU A 21 11.36 4.47 -6.14
CA GLU A 21 12.12 4.81 -4.94
C GLU A 21 11.65 4.08 -3.67
N PHE A 22 10.41 3.55 -3.67
CA PHE A 22 9.82 2.87 -2.52
C PHE A 22 10.19 1.38 -2.42
N VAL A 23 10.74 0.77 -3.48
CA VAL A 23 11.07 -0.67 -3.50
C VAL A 23 11.99 -1.09 -2.35
N LYS A 24 12.94 -0.22 -1.99
CA LYS A 24 13.93 -0.44 -0.93
C LYS A 24 13.35 -0.47 0.49
N PHE A 25 12.11 -0.02 0.65
CA PHE A 25 11.41 -0.02 1.95
C PHE A 25 10.52 -1.24 2.15
N GLN A 26 10.42 -2.10 1.13
CA GLN A 26 9.59 -3.30 1.11
C GLN A 26 8.16 -3.02 1.62
N PRO A 27 7.44 -2.12 0.92
CA PRO A 27 6.07 -1.75 1.28
C PRO A 27 5.11 -2.94 1.14
N ARG A 28 4.17 -3.04 2.06
CA ARG A 28 3.10 -4.05 2.06
C ARG A 28 1.78 -3.42 2.50
N ILE A 29 0.67 -3.86 1.91
CA ILE A 29 -0.64 -3.41 2.36
C ILE A 29 -1.08 -4.22 3.58
N GLU A 30 -1.64 -3.54 4.57
CA GLU A 30 -2.20 -4.15 5.77
C GLU A 30 -3.62 -3.64 5.99
N TRP A 31 -4.49 -4.52 6.49
CA TRP A 31 -5.79 -4.13 7.02
C TRP A 31 -5.67 -3.87 8.52
N ARG A 32 -5.96 -2.65 8.95
CA ARG A 32 -6.04 -2.31 10.37
C ARG A 32 -7.50 -2.18 10.81
N PRO A 33 -7.97 -3.00 11.76
CA PRO A 33 -9.29 -2.80 12.35
C PRO A 33 -9.31 -1.49 13.14
N LEU A 34 -10.39 -0.73 13.00
CA LEU A 34 -10.66 0.50 13.74
C LEU A 34 -11.91 0.29 14.60
N MET A 35 -12.16 1.17 15.59
CA MET A 35 -13.37 1.09 16.44
C MET A 35 -14.67 1.04 15.64
N LYS A 36 -14.69 1.59 14.42
CA LYS A 36 -15.76 1.41 13.43
C LYS A 36 -15.15 0.99 12.10
N GLY A 37 -15.21 -0.31 11.79
CA GLY A 37 -14.74 -0.88 10.52
C GLY A 37 -13.23 -1.13 10.50
N GLY A 38 -12.56 -0.67 9.45
CA GLY A 38 -11.11 -0.74 9.34
C GLY A 38 -10.59 0.04 8.14
N ALA A 39 -9.27 0.14 8.04
CA ALA A 39 -8.59 0.90 7.01
C ALA A 39 -7.47 0.08 6.39
N PHE A 40 -7.29 0.25 5.09
CA PHE A 40 -6.08 -0.19 4.40
C PHE A 40 -4.97 0.81 4.66
N VAL A 41 -3.82 0.33 5.09
CA VAL A 41 -2.62 1.13 5.31
C VAL A 41 -1.44 0.47 4.61
N VAL A 42 -0.42 1.25 4.28
CA VAL A 42 0.84 0.71 3.79
C VAL A 42 1.81 0.65 4.95
N ALA A 43 2.25 -0.55 5.28
CA ALA A 43 3.34 -0.80 6.20
C ALA A 43 4.65 -0.93 5.40
N TYR A 44 5.76 -0.60 6.05
CA TYR A 44 7.10 -0.73 5.47
C TYR A 44 7.93 -1.63 6.38
N GLN A 45 8.73 -2.52 5.79
CA GLN A 45 9.70 -3.29 6.57
C GLN A 45 10.84 -2.39 7.06
N LYS A 46 11.23 -1.41 6.25
CA LYS A 46 12.16 -0.35 6.62
C LYS A 46 11.45 0.98 6.51
N HIS A 47 11.28 1.67 7.64
CA HIS A 47 10.59 2.97 7.64
C HIS A 47 11.26 3.94 6.67
N PRO A 48 10.50 4.54 5.72
CA PRO A 48 11.03 5.60 4.88
C PRO A 48 11.39 6.82 5.74
N PRO A 49 12.34 7.65 5.30
CA PRO A 49 12.60 8.96 5.91
C PRO A 49 11.31 9.77 5.98
N ARG A 50 11.12 10.54 7.07
CA ARG A 50 9.91 11.37 7.27
C ARG A 50 9.66 12.35 6.12
N ASP A 51 10.73 12.84 5.50
CA ASP A 51 10.69 13.85 4.45
C ASP A 51 10.84 13.24 3.05
N LEU A 52 10.67 11.92 2.92
CA LEU A 52 10.71 11.28 1.61
C LEU A 52 9.53 11.82 0.77
N PRO A 53 9.82 12.50 -0.35
CA PRO A 53 8.77 13.06 -1.21
C PRO A 53 7.87 11.95 -1.75
N ASN A 54 6.64 12.31 -2.11
CA ASN A 54 5.64 11.40 -2.70
C ASN A 54 5.20 10.23 -1.79
N THR A 55 5.56 10.21 -0.51
CA THR A 55 5.13 9.14 0.42
C THR A 55 3.61 9.03 0.50
N TRP A 56 2.92 10.17 0.56
CA TRP A 56 1.46 10.21 0.59
C TRP A 56 0.83 9.74 -0.74
N ASP A 57 1.41 10.15 -1.87
CA ASP A 57 0.94 9.78 -3.20
C ASP A 57 1.13 8.30 -3.47
N PHE A 58 2.30 7.75 -3.14
CA PHE A 58 2.58 6.31 -3.22
C PHE A 58 1.60 5.49 -2.38
N GLN A 59 1.37 5.88 -1.12
CA GLN A 59 0.44 5.19 -0.24
C GLN A 59 -0.98 5.17 -0.82
N ASN A 60 -1.46 6.31 -1.31
CA ASN A 60 -2.77 6.40 -1.93
C ASN A 60 -2.86 5.59 -3.22
N PHE A 61 -1.82 5.64 -4.06
CA PHE A 61 -1.79 4.91 -5.31
C PHE A 61 -1.86 3.40 -5.06
N TYR A 62 -1.03 2.90 -4.14
CA TYR A 62 -1.01 1.49 -3.78
C TYR A 62 -2.33 1.03 -3.17
N VAL A 63 -2.89 1.78 -2.21
CA VAL A 63 -4.18 1.44 -1.58
C VAL A 63 -5.32 1.47 -2.60
N LYS A 64 -5.38 2.48 -3.48
CA LYS A 64 -6.40 2.55 -4.53
C LYS A 64 -6.25 1.41 -5.54
N GLY A 65 -5.03 1.07 -5.95
CA GLY A 65 -4.74 -0.07 -6.82
C GLY A 65 -5.24 -1.37 -6.22
N TYR A 66 -4.94 -1.61 -4.94
CA TYR A 66 -5.43 -2.78 -4.23
C TYR A 66 -6.96 -2.83 -4.16
N LYS A 67 -7.60 -1.72 -3.74
CA LYS A 67 -9.07 -1.62 -3.66
C LYS A 67 -9.75 -1.92 -5.00
N ARG A 68 -9.20 -1.38 -6.10
CA ARG A 68 -9.67 -1.61 -7.47
C ARG A 68 -9.61 -3.08 -7.86
N LEU A 69 -8.46 -3.74 -7.61
CA LEU A 69 -8.25 -5.14 -7.95
C LEU A 69 -9.04 -6.10 -7.05
N ALA A 70 -9.17 -5.78 -5.77
CA ALA A 70 -9.94 -6.56 -4.80
C ALA A 70 -11.45 -6.28 -4.86
N GLN A 71 -11.90 -5.36 -5.72
CA GLN A 71 -13.29 -4.93 -5.88
C GLN A 71 -13.96 -4.48 -4.56
N VAL A 72 -13.18 -3.85 -3.68
CA VAL A 72 -13.65 -3.33 -2.39
C VAL A 72 -13.66 -1.80 -2.44
N SER A 73 -14.86 -1.21 -2.31
CA SER A 73 -15.08 0.26 -2.34
C SER A 73 -14.86 0.88 -0.96
#